data_AF-A0A965ZB14-F1
#
_entry.id   AF-A0A965ZB14-F1
#
_cell.length_a   1.000
_cell.length_b   1.000
_cell.length_c   1.000
_cell.angle_alpha   90.00
_cell.angle_beta   90.00
_cell.angle_gamma   90.00
#
_symmetry.space_group_name_H-M   'P 1'
#
loop_
_entity.id
_entity.type
_entity.pdbx_description
1 polymer ?
#
loop_
_entity_poly.entity_id
_entity_poly.type
_entity_poly.pdbx_seq_one_letter_code
_entity_poly.pdbx_strand_id
1 'polypeptide(L)' 'ALTVTPASLTITADNQTKVYGAAVPALTASYAGFVNGDTPLSLTTSPTLSTTATPASSVAGSSYPITASGAVNAN' A
#
# COMPACT_ATOMS: atom_id res chain seq x y z
N ALA A 1 36.20 7.60 1.62
CA ALA A 1 34.94 8.34 1.45
C ALA A 1 33.81 7.48 2.00
N LEU A 2 32.85 8.06 2.73
CA LEU A 2 31.66 7.36 3.20
C LEU A 2 30.53 7.64 2.21
N THR A 3 29.90 6.60 1.68
CA THR A 3 28.76 6.71 0.78
C THR A 3 27.52 6.23 1.52
N VAL A 4 26.55 7.11 1.72
CA VAL A 4 25.25 6.75 2.28
C VAL A 4 24.36 6.31 1.12
N THR A 5 23.99 5.03 1.10
CA THR A 5 23.00 4.49 0.16
C THR A 5 21.61 4.62 0.77
N PRO A 6 20.63 5.19 0.05
CA PRO A 6 19.24 5.19 0.50
C PRO A 6 18.77 3.76 0.74
N ALA A 7 18.00 3.55 1.81
CA ALA A 7 17.35 2.28 2.03
C ALA A 7 16.21 2.08 1.01
N SER A 8 16.14 0.89 0.42
CA SER A 8 15.04 0.53 -0.46
C SER A 8 13.80 0.22 0.37
N LEU A 9 12.83 1.14 0.38
CA LEU A 9 11.51 0.90 0.96
C LEU A 9 10.60 0.22 -0.07
N THR A 10 10.00 -0.90 0.33
CA THR A 10 8.97 -1.59 -0.45
C THR A 10 7.62 -1.42 0.25
N ILE A 11 6.64 -0.96 -0.50
CA ILE A 11 5.24 -0.85 -0.03
C ILE A 11 4.43 -1.87 -0.82
N THR A 12 3.75 -2.75 -0.10
CA THR A 12 2.93 -3.80 -0.68
C THR A 12 1.49 -3.60 -0.22
N ALA A 13 0.58 -3.41 -1.17
CA ALA A 13 -0.85 -3.39 -0.84
C ALA A 13 -1.30 -4.79 -0.42
N ASP A 14 -1.96 -4.89 0.73
CA ASP A 14 -2.43 -6.17 1.26
C ASP A 14 -3.66 -6.62 0.47
N ASN A 15 -3.73 -7.92 0.19
CA ASN A 15 -4.80 -8.49 -0.61
C ASN A 15 -6.07 -8.61 0.25
N GLN A 16 -7.12 -7.88 -0.12
CA GLN A 16 -8.38 -7.87 0.62
C GLN A 16 -9.47 -8.67 -0.11
N THR A 17 -10.30 -9.37 0.65
CA THR A 17 -11.48 -10.06 0.14
C THR A 17 -12.75 -9.39 0.65
N LYS A 18 -13.79 -9.35 -0.19
CA LYS A 18 -15.12 -8.89 0.22
C LYS A 18 -16.20 -9.80 -0.33
N VAL A 19 -17.37 -9.78 0.31
CA VAL A 19 -18.57 -10.41 -0.21
C VAL A 19 -19.18 -9.51 -1.29
N TYR A 20 -19.74 -10.10 -2.34
CA TYR A 20 -20.43 -9.35 -3.40
C TYR A 20 -21.57 -8.50 -2.82
N GLY A 21 -21.70 -7.26 -3.28
CA GLY A 21 -22.69 -6.31 -2.75
C GLY A 21 -22.31 -5.65 -1.42
N ALA A 22 -21.26 -6.12 -0.74
CA ALA A 22 -20.72 -5.44 0.44
C ALA A 22 -19.85 -4.24 0.04
N ALA A 23 -19.73 -3.29 0.96
CA ALA A 23 -18.80 -2.17 0.83
C ALA A 23 -17.36 -2.68 0.67
N VAL A 24 -16.53 -1.88 -0.01
CA VAL A 24 -15.09 -2.16 -0.11
C VAL A 24 -14.50 -2.01 1.29
N PRO A 25 -13.81 -3.04 1.83
CA PRO A 25 -13.17 -2.94 3.14
C PRO A 25 -12.06 -1.89 3.09
N ALA A 26 -11.65 -1.40 4.27
CA ALA A 26 -10.48 -0.52 4.36
C ALA A 26 -9.27 -1.22 3.72
N LEU A 27 -8.65 -0.54 2.77
CA LEU A 27 -7.43 -1.02 2.12
C LEU A 27 -6.27 -0.86 3.11
N THR A 28 -5.41 -1.88 3.16
CA THR A 28 -4.23 -1.89 4.03
C THR A 28 -2.98 -2.12 3.17
N ALA A 29 -1.84 -1.67 3.68
CA ALA A 29 -0.55 -1.93 3.06
C ALA A 29 0.50 -2.27 4.11
N SER A 30 1.33 -3.22 3.74
CA SER A 30 2.51 -3.65 4.47
C SER A 30 3.75 -2.93 3.93
N TYR A 31 4.68 -2.63 4.82
CA TYR A 31 5.91 -1.91 4.50
C TYR A 31 7.10 -2.74 4.92
N ALA A 32 8.10 -2.83 4.05
CA ALA A 32 9.33 -3.58 4.29
C ALA A 32 10.54 -2.76 3.85
N GLY A 33 11.66 -2.90 4.57
CA GLY A 33 12.90 -2.19 4.26
C GLY A 33 13.07 -0.86 5.00
N PHE A 34 12.22 -0.57 6.00
CA PHE A 34 12.55 0.47 6.97
C PHE A 34 13.84 0.12 7.71
N VAL A 35 14.73 1.11 7.82
CA VAL A 35 16.00 0.99 8.53
C VAL A 35 16.07 2.06 9.61
N ASN A 36 17.06 1.95 10.49
CA ASN A 36 17.33 3.00 11.49
C ASN A 36 16.14 3.30 12.44
N GLY A 37 15.24 2.32 12.63
CA GLY A 37 14.04 2.49 13.45
C GLY A 37 12.88 3.21 12.74
N ASP A 38 12.96 3.40 11.43
CA ASP A 38 11.87 3.99 10.66
C ASP A 38 10.60 3.13 10.73
N THR A 39 9.46 3.81 10.71
CA THR A 39 8.13 3.20 10.74
C THR A 39 7.25 3.85 9.66
N PRO A 40 6.04 3.34 9.38
CA PRO A 40 5.10 4.04 8.49
C PRO A 40 4.79 5.49 8.93
N LEU A 41 4.96 5.80 10.22
CA LEU A 41 4.83 7.16 10.76
C LEU A 41 6.02 8.07 10.42
N SER A 42 7.16 7.49 10.04
CA SER A 42 8.33 8.23 9.54
C SER A 42 8.15 8.71 8.08
N LEU A 43 7.13 8.22 7.37
CA LEU A 43 6.84 8.67 6.01
C LEU A 43 6.31 10.11 6.06
N THR A 44 6.98 11.01 5.35
CA THR A 44 6.52 12.40 5.22
C THR A 44 5.19 12.49 4.49
N THR A 45 4.93 11.53 3.59
CA THR A 45 3.61 11.32 2.98
C THR A 45 3.28 9.84 3.03
N SER A 46 2.15 9.50 3.65
CA SER A 46 1.61 8.15 3.65
C SER A 46 1.18 7.73 2.24
N PRO A 47 1.35 6.45 1.84
CA PRO A 47 0.83 5.97 0.57
C PRO A 47 -0.68 6.14 0.51
N THR A 48 -1.16 6.48 -0.68
CA THR A 48 -2.58 6.39 -1.00
C THR A 48 -2.83 5.02 -1.62
N LEU A 49 -3.76 4.26 -1.02
CA LEU A 49 -4.22 2.99 -1.55
C LEU A 49 -5.49 3.22 -2.36
N SER A 50 -5.49 2.75 -3.60
CA SER A 50 -6.65 2.83 -4.49
C SER A 50 -6.94 1.47 -5.09
N THR A 51 -8.21 1.20 -5.32
CA THR A 51 -8.67 0.01 -6.04
C THR A 51 -9.78 0.38 -6.99
N THR A 52 -9.86 -0.33 -8.12
CA THR A 52 -11.00 -0.24 -9.04
C THR A 52 -12.20 -1.07 -8.57
N ALA A 53 -12.06 -1.83 -7.49
CA ALA A 53 -13.16 -2.56 -6.89
C ALA A 53 -14.22 -1.58 -6.32
N THR A 54 -15.47 -1.72 -6.77
CA THR A 54 -16.63 -0.98 -6.24
C THR A 54 -17.61 -1.96 -5.61
N PRO A 55 -18.57 -1.56 -4.75
CA PRO A 55 -19.55 -2.49 -4.17
C PRO A 55 -20.30 -3.35 -5.22
N ALA A 56 -20.46 -2.84 -6.44
CA ALA A 56 -21.07 -3.55 -7.57
C ALA A 56 -20.11 -4.48 -8.35
N SER A 57 -18.81 -4.46 -8.05
CA SER A 57 -17.81 -5.35 -8.64
C SER A 57 -18.16 -6.82 -8.41
N SER A 58 -18.40 -7.55 -9.49
CA SER A 58 -18.79 -8.96 -9.47
C SER A 58 -17.59 -9.88 -9.23
N VAL A 59 -17.87 -11.07 -8.70
CA VAL A 59 -16.85 -12.14 -8.53
C VAL A 59 -16.18 -12.49 -9.87
N ALA A 60 -16.93 -12.45 -10.98
CA ALA A 60 -16.43 -12.72 -12.32
C ALA A 60 -15.42 -11.69 -12.84
N GLY A 61 -15.37 -10.48 -12.25
CA GLY A 61 -14.39 -9.45 -12.58
C GLY A 61 -13.12 -9.48 -11.73
N SER A 62 -12.94 -10.49 -10.87
CA SER A 62 -11.73 -10.63 -10.06
C SER A 62 -10.54 -11.12 -10.90
N SER A 63 -9.30 -10.67 -10.62
CA SER A 63 -8.88 -9.83 -9.50
C SER A 63 -8.94 -8.32 -9.78
N TYR A 64 -9.30 -7.54 -8.76
CA TYR A 64 -9.18 -6.09 -8.78
C TYR A 64 -7.84 -5.67 -8.16
N PRO A 65 -6.93 -5.05 -8.93
CA PRO A 65 -5.64 -4.63 -8.39
C PRO A 65 -5.84 -3.52 -7.34
N ILE A 66 -5.06 -3.58 -6.28
CA ILE A 66 -4.89 -2.50 -5.31
C ILE A 66 -3.54 -1.86 -5.62
N THR A 67 -3.54 -0.57 -5.93
CA THR A 67 -2.34 0.21 -6.20
C THR A 67 -2.02 1.07 -4.99
N ALA A 68 -0.77 0.99 -4.53
CA ALA A 68 -0.20 1.90 -3.56
C ALA A 68 0.67 2.93 -4.30
N SER A 69 0.40 4.22 -4.14
CA SER A 69 1.17 5.28 -4.77
C SER A 69 1.34 6.50 -3.88
N GLY A 70 2.31 7.35 -4.21
CA GLY A 70 2.49 8.66 -3.56
C GLY A 70 3.14 8.64 -2.17
N ALA A 71 3.60 7.49 -1.68
CA ALA A 71 4.42 7.49 -0.48
C ALA A 71 5.75 8.17 -0.77
N VAL A 72 6.15 9.08 0.12
CA VAL A 72 7.50 9.62 0.14
C VAL A 72 8.10 9.42 1.53
N ASN A 73 9.33 8.93 1.54
CA ASN A 73 10.20 9.00 2.71
C ASN A 73 11.24 10.09 2.43
N ALA A 74 11.55 10.92 3.42
CA ALA A 74 12.54 11.99 3.28
C ALA A 74 13.97 11.56 3.69
N ASN A 75 14.19 10.26 3.90
CA ASN A 75 15.43 9.69 4.43
C ASN A 75 16.29 9.10 3.31
#